data_AF-A0A2E1RBG4-F1
#
_entry.id   AF-A0A2E1RBG4-F1
#
_cell.length_a   1.000
_cell.length_b   1.000
_cell.length_c   1.000
_cell.angle_alpha   90.00
_cell.angle_beta   90.00
_cell.angle_gamma   90.00
#
_symmetry.space_group_name_H-M   'P 1'
#
loop_
_entity.id
_entity.type
_entity.pdbx_description
1 polymer ?
#
loop_
_entity_poly.entity_id
_entity_poly.type
_entity_poly.pdbx_seq_one_letter_code
_entity_poly.pdbx_strand_id
1 'polypeptide(L)'
;MYISRKILKILRTIFSFFIFCGLSGNLFAQAEEERTNVMMPKDARVVRVDVKIDQWVFAGDTLAVLKDSKGAKFKFRTGISGKLVLWRLQPLMHYRKGETVGIIQTVPVI
;
A
#
# COMPACT_ATOMS: atom_id res chain seq x y z
N MET A 1 14.15 59.31 13.21
CA MET A 1 13.60 58.20 14.01
C MET A 1 14.69 57.15 14.21
N TYR A 2 15.45 57.23 15.31
CA TYR A 2 16.59 56.33 15.57
C TYR A 2 16.06 54.99 16.07
N ILE A 3 15.94 54.01 15.18
CA ILE A 3 15.71 52.63 15.59
C ILE A 3 16.96 52.15 16.31
N SER A 4 16.82 51.91 17.62
CA SER A 4 17.90 51.44 18.47
C SER A 4 18.48 50.14 17.91
N ARG A 5 19.83 50.06 17.80
CA ARG A 5 20.55 48.86 17.32
C ARG A 5 20.14 47.57 18.07
N LYS A 6 19.61 47.71 19.29
CA LYS A 6 19.08 46.62 20.12
C LYS A 6 17.79 46.03 19.53
N ILE A 7 16.89 46.89 19.05
CA ILE A 7 15.59 46.50 18.44
C ILE A 7 15.84 45.80 17.10
N LEU A 8 16.77 46.31 16.28
CA LEU A 8 17.11 45.69 15.00
C LEU A 8 17.70 44.28 15.15
N LYS A 9 18.50 44.04 16.20
CA LYS A 9 19.02 42.71 16.52
C LYS A 9 17.91 41.73 16.91
N ILE A 10 16.98 42.16 17.77
CA ILE A 10 15.83 41.33 18.20
C ILE A 10 14.96 40.97 17.00
N LEU A 11 14.66 41.94 16.14
CA LEU A 11 13.84 41.72 14.94
C LEU A 11 14.49 40.70 14.00
N ARG A 12 15.81 40.77 13.81
CA ARG A 12 16.55 39.82 12.97
C ARG A 12 16.55 38.40 13.55
N THR A 13 16.64 38.27 14.87
CA THR A 13 16.57 36.96 15.55
C THR A 13 15.20 36.33 15.39
N ILE A 14 14.13 37.10 15.59
CA ILE A 14 12.75 36.61 15.43
C ILE A 14 12.51 36.18 13.98
N PHE A 15 12.95 36.99 13.01
CA PHE A 15 12.80 36.67 11.59
C PHE A 15 13.58 35.40 11.20
N SER A 16 14.80 35.22 11.70
CA SER A 16 15.58 34.00 11.47
C SER A 16 14.95 32.76 12.09
N PHE A 17 14.30 32.91 13.26
CA PHE A 17 13.59 31.82 13.92
C PHE A 17 12.35 31.40 13.14
N PHE A 18 11.58 32.38 12.62
CA PHE A 18 10.42 32.12 11.77
C PHE A 18 10.78 31.44 10.45
N ILE A 19 11.89 31.82 9.82
CA ILE A 19 12.37 31.16 8.59
C ILE A 19 12.79 29.71 8.87
N PHE A 20 13.47 29.47 10.00
CA PHE A 20 13.90 28.12 10.37
C PHE A 20 12.72 27.20 10.74
N CYS A 21 11.71 27.73 11.42
CA CYS A 21 10.47 26.99 11.73
C CYS A 21 9.54 26.84 10.51
N GLY A 22 9.57 27.75 9.54
CA GLY A 22 8.74 27.70 8.35
C GLY A 22 9.21 26.69 7.28
N LEU A 23 10.51 26.35 7.27
CA LEU A 23 11.08 25.43 6.27
C LEU A 23 11.02 23.94 6.65
N SER A 24 10.58 23.57 7.86
CA SER A 24 10.54 22.17 8.32
C SER A 24 9.29 21.39 7.90
N GLY A 25 8.37 22.01 7.14
CA GLY A 25 6.99 21.51 7.02
C GLY A 25 6.66 20.49 5.92
N ASN A 26 7.33 20.45 4.77
CA ASN A 26 6.78 19.69 3.62
C ASN A 26 7.82 19.09 2.67
N LEU A 27 8.89 18.45 3.17
CA LEU A 27 9.93 17.91 2.28
C LEU A 27 9.77 16.43 1.87
N PHE A 28 8.86 15.65 2.48
CA PHE A 28 8.68 14.25 2.11
C PHE A 28 7.25 13.76 2.32
N ALA A 29 6.31 14.26 1.51
CA ALA A 29 5.16 13.44 1.14
C ALA A 29 5.53 12.69 -0.15
N GLN A 30 6.52 11.79 -0.06
CA GLN A 30 6.64 10.78 -1.10
C GLN A 30 5.38 9.92 -0.96
N ALA A 31 4.49 10.03 -1.94
CA ALA A 31 3.42 9.07 -2.14
C ALA A 31 4.08 7.74 -2.50
N GLU A 32 4.58 7.03 -1.47
CA GLU A 32 5.09 5.69 -1.63
C GLU A 32 3.90 4.84 -2.07
N GLU A 33 4.00 4.25 -3.26
CA GLU A 33 2.98 3.37 -3.80
C GLU A 33 2.74 2.24 -2.80
N GLU A 34 1.60 2.28 -2.10
CA GLU A 34 1.33 1.36 -1.00
C GLU A 34 1.22 -0.06 -1.57
N ARG A 35 2.14 -0.92 -1.15
CA ARG A 35 2.15 -2.33 -1.53
C ARG A 35 1.53 -3.14 -0.41
N THR A 36 0.41 -3.79 -0.71
CA THR A 36 -0.27 -4.66 0.24
C THR A 36 -0.06 -6.12 -0.13
N ASN A 37 0.34 -6.90 0.87
CA ASN A 37 0.51 -8.35 0.73
C ASN A 37 -0.85 -9.04 0.70
N VAL A 38 -1.07 -9.87 -0.32
CA VAL A 38 -2.23 -10.75 -0.41
C VAL A 38 -1.85 -12.08 0.24
N MET A 39 -2.47 -12.36 1.39
CA MET A 39 -2.18 -13.54 2.19
C MET A 39 -3.29 -14.58 2.07
N MET A 40 -2.93 -15.86 2.18
CA MET A 40 -3.91 -16.94 2.20
C MET A 40 -4.79 -16.90 3.46
N PRO A 41 -6.12 -16.93 3.32
CA PRO A 41 -7.03 -16.85 4.46
C PRO A 41 -7.06 -18.13 5.29
N LYS A 42 -6.83 -19.28 4.66
CA LYS A 42 -6.80 -20.62 5.26
C LYS A 42 -6.05 -21.60 4.36
N ASP A 43 -5.72 -22.76 4.90
CA ASP A 43 -5.11 -23.85 4.14
C ASP A 43 -6.04 -24.30 3.01
N ALA A 44 -5.58 -24.18 1.77
CA ALA A 44 -6.42 -24.47 0.62
C ALA A 44 -5.61 -24.85 -0.62
N ARG A 45 -6.23 -25.70 -1.45
CA ARG A 45 -5.74 -26.05 -2.77
C ARG A 45 -6.35 -25.13 -3.82
N VAL A 46 -5.55 -24.70 -4.79
CA VAL A 46 -6.04 -23.87 -5.90
C VAL A 46 -6.77 -24.74 -6.91
N VAL A 47 -8.01 -24.37 -7.23
CA VAL A 47 -8.81 -25.03 -8.26
C VAL A 47 -8.58 -24.35 -9.60
N ARG A 48 -8.66 -23.02 -9.61
CA ARG A 48 -8.40 -22.19 -10.79
C ARG A 48 -7.96 -20.79 -10.36
N VAL A 49 -7.21 -20.16 -11.25
CA VAL A 49 -6.76 -18.78 -11.12
C VAL A 49 -7.49 -17.96 -12.18
N ASP A 50 -8.16 -16.89 -11.76
CA ASP A 50 -9.01 -16.08 -12.62
C ASP A 50 -8.32 -14.74 -13.00
N VAL A 51 -7.13 -14.44 -12.45
CA VAL A 51 -6.36 -13.21 -12.69
C VAL A 51 -4.94 -13.49 -13.21
N LYS A 52 -4.34 -12.49 -13.85
CA LYS A 52 -2.94 -12.52 -14.33
C LYS A 52 -2.10 -11.44 -13.67
N ILE A 53 -0.78 -11.64 -13.67
CA ILE A 53 0.19 -10.60 -13.28
C ILE A 53 -0.02 -9.39 -14.20
N ASP A 54 0.23 -8.19 -13.67
CA ASP A 54 0.03 -6.89 -14.28
C ASP A 54 -1.43 -6.49 -14.55
N GLN A 55 -2.40 -7.32 -14.14
CA GLN A 55 -3.82 -7.00 -14.25
C GLN A 55 -4.26 -6.05 -13.12
N TRP A 56 -5.14 -5.11 -13.47
CA TRP A 56 -5.88 -4.31 -12.50
C TRP A 56 -7.00 -5.13 -11.87
N VAL A 57 -7.07 -5.11 -10.54
CA VAL A 57 -8.09 -5.78 -9.74
C VAL A 57 -8.76 -4.77 -8.82
N PHE A 58 -10.06 -4.93 -8.58
CA PHE A 58 -10.85 -4.05 -7.73
C PHE A 58 -11.34 -4.79 -6.48
N ALA A 59 -11.52 -4.06 -5.38
CA ALA A 59 -12.07 -4.62 -4.15
C ALA A 59 -13.37 -5.40 -4.41
N GLY A 60 -13.39 -6.68 -4.02
CA GLY A 60 -14.49 -7.61 -4.27
C GLY A 60 -14.29 -8.53 -5.47
N ASP A 61 -13.33 -8.26 -6.37
CA ASP A 61 -13.02 -9.12 -7.51
C ASP A 61 -12.53 -10.49 -7.07
N THR A 62 -12.87 -11.51 -7.85
CA THR A 62 -12.41 -12.88 -7.61
C THR A 62 -11.05 -13.09 -8.24
N LEU A 63 -10.03 -13.33 -7.41
CA LEU A 63 -8.67 -13.61 -7.83
C LEU A 63 -8.48 -15.09 -8.23
N ALA A 64 -9.05 -15.99 -7.44
CA ALA A 64 -8.94 -17.43 -7.64
C ALA A 64 -10.12 -18.17 -7.00
N VAL A 65 -10.33 -19.41 -7.41
CA VAL A 65 -11.22 -20.34 -6.69
C VAL A 65 -10.36 -21.38 -6.00
N LEU A 66 -10.59 -21.51 -4.70
CA LEU A 66 -9.84 -22.38 -3.82
C LEU A 66 -10.75 -23.48 -3.28
N LYS A 67 -10.15 -24.60 -2.89
CA LYS A 67 -10.80 -25.74 -2.25
C LYS A 67 -10.13 -25.99 -0.91
N ASP A 68 -10.93 -25.93 0.15
CA ASP A 68 -10.51 -26.23 1.51
C ASP A 68 -10.15 -27.73 1.64
N SER A 69 -9.39 -28.07 2.68
CA SER A 69 -9.17 -29.43 3.19
C SER A 69 -10.46 -30.25 3.30
N LYS A 70 -11.56 -29.64 3.74
CA LYS A 70 -12.90 -30.24 3.85
C LYS A 70 -13.59 -30.46 2.50
N GLY A 71 -12.97 -30.04 1.41
CA GLY A 71 -13.48 -30.17 0.05
C GLY A 71 -14.44 -29.07 -0.41
N ALA A 72 -14.80 -28.13 0.47
CA ALA A 72 -15.64 -26.98 0.12
C ALA A 72 -14.88 -25.99 -0.78
N LYS A 73 -15.53 -25.56 -1.88
CA LYS A 73 -15.00 -24.53 -2.77
C LYS A 73 -15.39 -23.13 -2.28
N PHE A 74 -14.48 -22.18 -2.36
CA PHE A 74 -14.75 -20.78 -2.05
C PHE A 74 -14.00 -19.85 -3.01
N LYS A 75 -14.56 -18.65 -3.21
CA LYS A 75 -13.95 -17.60 -4.04
C LYS A 75 -12.95 -16.82 -3.19
N PHE A 76 -11.71 -16.77 -3.63
CA PHE A 76 -10.69 -15.91 -3.05
C PHE A 76 -10.80 -14.53 -3.68
N ARG A 77 -11.21 -13.53 -2.90
CA ARG A 77 -11.48 -12.17 -3.37
C ARG A 77 -10.45 -11.20 -2.83
N THR A 78 -10.13 -10.17 -3.61
CA THR A 78 -9.30 -9.07 -3.12
C THR A 78 -10.11 -8.14 -2.23
N GLY A 79 -9.49 -7.65 -1.15
CA GLY A 79 -10.07 -6.61 -0.28
C GLY A 79 -9.75 -5.19 -0.74
N ILE A 80 -8.81 -5.04 -1.68
CA ILE A 80 -8.29 -3.75 -2.12
C ILE A 80 -8.24 -3.65 -3.64
N SER A 81 -8.24 -2.42 -4.14
CA SER A 81 -8.12 -2.10 -5.56
C SER A 81 -6.69 -1.70 -5.89
N GLY A 82 -6.15 -2.19 -7.00
CA GLY A 82 -4.80 -1.85 -7.44
C GLY A 82 -4.30 -2.75 -8.56
N LYS A 83 -3.03 -2.60 -8.89
CA LYS A 83 -2.36 -3.42 -9.89
C LYS A 83 -1.72 -4.65 -9.23
N LEU A 84 -1.96 -5.84 -9.77
CA LEU A 84 -1.36 -7.07 -9.28
C LEU A 84 0.09 -7.19 -9.78
N VAL A 85 1.07 -6.89 -8.92
CA VAL A 85 2.50 -6.87 -9.30
C VAL A 85 3.15 -8.24 -9.12
N LEU A 86 2.69 -9.01 -8.13
CA LEU A 86 3.22 -10.34 -7.87
C LEU A 86 2.08 -11.32 -7.66
N TRP A 87 2.21 -12.49 -8.27
CA TRP A 87 1.24 -13.58 -8.12
C TRP A 87 1.96 -14.93 -8.12
N ARG A 88 1.81 -15.68 -7.03
CA ARG A 88 2.45 -17.00 -6.83
C ARG A 88 1.46 -18.15 -6.89
N LEU A 89 0.16 -17.86 -6.88
CA LEU A 89 -0.90 -18.86 -6.92
C LEU A 89 -0.87 -19.61 -8.26
N GLN A 90 -0.63 -20.91 -8.20
CA GLN A 90 -0.66 -21.82 -9.34
C GLN A 90 -1.81 -22.81 -9.20
N PRO A 91 -2.50 -23.16 -10.31
CA PRO A 91 -3.53 -24.21 -10.28
C PRO A 91 -3.00 -25.51 -9.69
N LEU A 92 -3.86 -26.24 -8.98
CA LEU A 92 -3.59 -27.54 -8.37
C LEU A 92 -2.58 -27.55 -7.21
N MET A 93 -1.89 -26.45 -6.92
CA MET A 93 -0.98 -26.31 -5.79
C MET A 93 -1.72 -26.05 -4.47
N HIS A 94 -1.05 -26.35 -3.35
CA HIS A 94 -1.57 -26.15 -2.01
C HIS A 94 -0.76 -25.07 -1.29
N TYR A 95 -1.46 -24.19 -0.60
CA TYR A 95 -0.86 -23.07 0.14
C TYR A 95 -1.43 -23.05 1.55
N ARG A 96 -0.60 -22.60 2.50
CA ARG A 96 -0.96 -22.57 3.91
C ARG A 96 -1.56 -21.23 4.31
N LYS A 97 -2.35 -21.22 5.39
CA LYS A 97 -2.85 -19.99 6.00
C LYS A 97 -1.71 -19.04 6.31
N GLY A 98 -1.89 -17.77 5.96
CA GLY A 98 -0.92 -16.71 6.19
C GLY A 98 0.24 -16.68 5.18
N GLU A 99 0.29 -17.60 4.22
CA GLU A 99 1.29 -17.56 3.16
C GLU A 99 1.01 -16.40 2.20
N THR A 100 2.04 -15.61 1.88
CA THR A 100 1.94 -14.52 0.91
C THR A 100 1.88 -15.08 -0.51
N VAL A 101 0.73 -14.91 -1.15
CA VAL A 101 0.43 -15.44 -2.48
C VAL A 101 0.43 -14.37 -3.57
N GLY A 102 0.41 -13.09 -3.18
CA GLY A 102 0.49 -12.00 -4.13
C GLY A 102 0.83 -10.67 -3.47
N ILE A 103 1.09 -9.67 -4.31
CA ILE A 103 1.28 -8.28 -3.91
C ILE A 103 0.45 -7.42 -4.84
N ILE A 104 -0.41 -6.58 -4.25
CA ILE A 104 -1.16 -5.56 -4.98
C ILE A 104 -0.53 -4.22 -4.65
N GLN A 105 -0.26 -3.45 -5.69
CA GLN A 105 0.21 -2.09 -5.59
C GLN A 105 -0.98 -1.16 -5.82
N THR A 106 -1.34 -0.39 -4.80
CA THR A 106 -2.35 0.64 -4.95
C THR A 106 -1.69 1.85 -5.62
N VAL A 107 -2.38 2.42 -6.61
CA VAL A 107 -1.95 3.67 -7.23
C VAL A 107 -2.83 4.78 -6.67
N PRO A 108 -2.26 5.80 -6.03
CA PRO A 108 -3.05 6.93 -5.56
C PRO A 108 -3.67 7.62 -6.78
N VAL A 109 -5.00 7.81 -6.74
CA VAL A 109 -5.68 8.69 -7.69
C VAL A 109 -5.43 10.12 -7.20
N ILE A 110 -4.54 10.83 -7.89
CA ILE A 110 -4.19 12.24 -7.62
C ILE A 110 -5.21 13.15 -8.31
#